data_AF-A0A9E3L088-F1
#
_entry.id   AF-A0A9E3L088-F1
#
_cell.length_a   1.000
_cell.length_b   1.000
_cell.length_c   1.000
_cell.angle_alpha   90.00
_cell.angle_beta   90.00
_cell.angle_gamma   90.00
#
_symmetry.space_group_name_H-M   'P 1'
#
loop_
_entity.id
_entity.type
_entity.pdbx_description
1 polymer ?
#
loop_
_entity_poly.entity_id
_entity_poly.type
_entity_poly.pdbx_seq_one_letter_code
_entity_poly.pdbx_strand_id
1 'polypeptide(L)'
;MMPLDRLDGVTFASDYPAALRDLDRGFGSSAPPLQPTTEEYGVGVAMAPTVMRDEVCKTHIVMRGEIGHSLVNPDENIWRPALHLFVGMLAHAACTQILDESLPGVLLKPIEDQYDRFLYGCIHSAWTAYFTSRASAAFYEEGGLPQRELLLSVLKRAQSNIPAARLAYRFHGNIDELLGIVMPRIADILRFSGSVLGHYDGLEKSFFDDAALTAALDEMGLRDWTVFFGSELSRLWDRRGNWCSFQEFLTLNRHVERLFWCFGMFPWKTDDGRIHITVPLASDADKLAGSTPLIES
;
A
#
# COMPACT_ATOMS: atom_id res chain seq x y z
N MET A 1 12.61 -20.37 -5.32
CA MET A 1 13.26 -20.26 -4.00
C MET A 1 13.31 -18.78 -3.64
N MET A 2 12.93 -18.39 -2.41
CA MET A 2 12.99 -16.99 -1.94
C MET A 2 14.41 -16.73 -1.39
N PRO A 3 15.21 -15.83 -1.98
CA PRO A 3 16.52 -15.49 -1.43
C PRO A 3 16.34 -14.70 -0.13
N LEU A 4 17.18 -14.96 0.87
CA LEU A 4 17.06 -14.38 2.22
C LEU A 4 18.40 -13.90 2.78
N ASP A 5 19.42 -13.71 1.94
CA ASP A 5 20.72 -13.18 2.35
C ASP A 5 20.62 -11.74 2.90
N ARG A 6 19.57 -11.01 2.49
CA ARG A 6 19.23 -9.68 3.04
C ARG A 6 18.30 -9.71 4.25
N LEU A 7 18.03 -10.87 4.85
CA LEU A 7 17.37 -10.94 6.15
C LEU A 7 18.38 -10.64 7.27
N ASP A 8 18.17 -9.56 8.01
CA ASP A 8 18.98 -9.20 9.20
C ASP A 8 18.60 -10.06 10.40
N GLY A 9 17.31 -10.28 10.61
CA GLY A 9 16.79 -11.06 11.73
C GLY A 9 15.27 -11.02 11.82
N VAL A 10 14.74 -11.79 12.77
CA VAL A 10 13.32 -11.82 13.11
C VAL A 10 13.19 -11.64 14.62
N THR A 11 12.35 -10.68 15.03
CA THR A 11 12.02 -10.40 16.42
C THR A 11 10.54 -10.62 16.66
N PHE A 12 10.20 -11.50 17.61
CA PHE A 12 8.85 -11.63 18.17
C PHE A 12 8.81 -10.93 19.52
N ALA A 13 8.03 -9.85 19.64
CA ALA A 13 8.06 -8.98 20.81
C ALA A 13 6.70 -8.92 21.52
N SER A 14 6.70 -9.16 22.84
CA SER A 14 5.53 -8.92 23.69
C SER A 14 5.16 -7.42 23.72
N ASP A 15 6.16 -6.54 23.74
CA ASP A 15 5.98 -5.09 23.54
C ASP A 15 6.40 -4.72 22.11
N TYR A 16 5.50 -4.98 21.16
CA TYR A 16 5.71 -4.70 19.75
C TYR A 16 5.97 -3.21 19.43
N PRO A 17 5.22 -2.24 20.01
CA PRO A 17 5.54 -0.82 19.83
C PRO A 17 6.95 -0.45 20.32
N ALA A 18 7.40 -0.97 21.46
CA ALA A 18 8.76 -0.72 21.94
C ALA A 18 9.81 -1.35 21.03
N ALA A 19 9.61 -2.60 20.59
CA ALA A 19 10.53 -3.27 19.69
C ALA A 19 10.70 -2.54 18.35
N LEU A 20 9.63 -1.96 17.80
CA LEU A 20 9.73 -1.12 16.60
C LEU A 20 10.48 0.19 16.86
N ARG A 21 10.13 0.90 17.94
CA ARG A 21 10.73 2.19 18.29
C ARG A 21 12.24 2.07 18.55
N ASP A 22 12.64 1.00 19.22
CA ASP A 22 13.99 0.80 19.74
C ASP A 22 14.88 -0.02 18.76
N LEU A 23 14.33 -0.45 17.61
CA LEU A 23 15.09 -1.17 16.57
C LEU A 23 16.18 -0.28 15.99
N ASP A 24 17.45 -0.70 16.13
CA ASP A 24 18.56 -0.06 15.43
C ASP A 24 18.52 -0.37 13.93
N ARG A 25 18.14 0.64 13.15
CA ARG A 25 18.07 0.56 11.69
C ARG A 25 19.38 0.93 10.99
N GLY A 26 20.43 1.35 11.71
CA GLY A 26 21.71 1.73 11.11
C GLY A 26 21.70 3.05 10.34
N PHE A 27 20.68 3.89 10.52
CA PHE A 27 20.56 5.22 9.88
C PHE A 27 20.95 6.39 10.79
N GLY A 28 21.56 6.10 11.94
CA GLY A 28 21.85 7.10 12.97
C GLY A 28 20.59 7.70 13.60
N SER A 29 20.79 8.74 14.41
CA SER A 29 19.72 9.40 15.19
C SER A 29 18.75 10.26 14.36
N SER A 30 18.96 10.41 13.05
CA SER A 30 18.11 11.21 12.16
C SER A 30 16.91 10.45 11.61
N ALA A 31 16.87 9.13 11.75
CA ALA A 31 15.72 8.34 11.36
C ALA A 31 14.58 8.48 12.39
N PRO A 32 13.34 8.81 11.96
CA PRO A 32 12.21 8.81 12.88
C PRO A 32 11.98 7.40 13.44
N PRO A 33 11.56 7.29 14.72
CA PRO A 33 11.24 6.00 15.30
C PRO A 33 10.07 5.37 14.57
N LEU A 34 10.12 4.05 14.40
CA LEU A 34 9.02 3.31 13.81
C LEU A 34 7.86 3.21 14.80
N GLN A 35 6.65 3.22 14.26
CA GLN A 35 5.43 3.01 15.02
C GLN A 35 4.57 1.95 14.33
N PRO A 36 3.79 1.17 15.08
CA PRO A 36 2.76 0.33 14.49
C PRO A 36 1.85 1.16 13.59
N THR A 37 1.54 0.65 12.41
CA THR A 37 0.44 1.19 11.61
C THR A 37 -0.82 1.16 12.47
N THR A 38 -1.40 2.32 12.74
CA THR A 38 -2.59 2.46 13.57
C THR A 38 -3.62 3.17 12.74
N GLU A 39 -4.60 2.42 12.26
CA GLU A 39 -5.67 2.92 11.42
C GLU A 39 -7.00 2.53 12.03
N GLU A 40 -8.09 3.20 11.65
CA GLU A 40 -9.44 2.88 12.16
C GLU A 40 -9.87 1.42 11.88
N TYR A 41 -9.25 0.78 10.89
CA TYR A 41 -9.51 -0.62 10.52
C TYR A 41 -8.59 -1.63 11.20
N GLY A 42 -7.61 -1.20 12.00
CA GLY A 42 -6.75 -2.12 12.76
C GLY A 42 -5.37 -1.58 13.12
N VAL A 43 -4.69 -2.35 13.97
CA VAL A 43 -3.29 -2.11 14.36
C VAL A 43 -2.41 -3.15 13.67
N GLY A 44 -1.34 -2.69 13.02
CA GLY A 44 -0.36 -3.56 12.37
C GLY A 44 0.28 -4.52 13.38
N VAL A 45 0.34 -5.81 13.01
CA VAL A 45 0.86 -6.88 13.88
C VAL A 45 2.26 -7.37 13.48
N ALA A 46 2.76 -6.90 12.35
CA ALA A 46 4.08 -7.19 11.81
C ALA A 46 4.57 -6.04 10.93
N MET A 47 5.88 -5.83 10.88
CA MET A 47 6.56 -4.89 9.99
C MET A 47 7.90 -5.48 9.56
N ALA A 48 8.34 -5.15 8.34
CA ALA A 48 9.63 -5.56 7.79
C ALA A 48 10.50 -4.32 7.51
N PRO A 49 11.00 -3.59 8.54
CA PRO A 49 11.79 -2.40 8.29
C PRO A 49 13.07 -2.69 7.52
N THR A 50 13.41 -1.77 6.61
CA THR A 50 14.77 -1.70 6.08
C THR A 50 15.75 -1.31 7.19
N VAL A 51 16.88 -2.01 7.24
CA VAL A 51 18.00 -1.74 8.13
C VAL A 51 19.30 -1.71 7.32
N MET A 52 20.27 -0.92 7.77
CA MET A 52 21.60 -0.85 7.19
C MET A 52 22.58 -1.64 8.07
N ARG A 53 23.34 -2.56 7.46
CA ARG A 53 24.44 -3.32 8.10
C ARG A 53 25.61 -3.32 7.14
N ASP A 54 26.77 -2.83 7.56
CA ASP A 54 27.98 -2.83 6.72
C ASP A 54 27.74 -2.28 5.30
N GLU A 55 27.04 -1.14 5.19
CA GLU A 55 26.65 -0.47 3.93
C GLU A 55 25.69 -1.28 3.01
N VAL A 56 25.16 -2.39 3.51
CA VAL A 56 24.23 -3.27 2.80
C VAL A 56 22.82 -3.06 3.35
N CYS A 57 21.87 -2.74 2.46
CA CYS A 57 20.45 -2.71 2.78
C CYS A 57 19.95 -4.14 3.06
N LYS A 58 19.37 -4.32 4.25
CA LYS A 58 18.74 -5.55 4.73
C LYS A 58 17.32 -5.27 5.23
N THR A 59 16.61 -6.33 5.57
CA THR A 59 15.29 -6.29 6.18
C THR A 59 15.36 -6.97 7.55
N HIS A 60 14.91 -6.28 8.60
CA HIS A 60 14.62 -6.92 9.89
C HIS A 60 13.12 -7.14 9.98
N ILE A 61 12.66 -8.29 10.46
CA ILE A 61 11.22 -8.56 10.62
C ILE A 61 10.90 -8.39 12.11
N VAL A 62 9.94 -7.53 12.43
CA VAL A 62 9.42 -7.37 13.79
C VAL A 62 7.95 -7.78 13.79
N MET A 63 7.58 -8.68 14.69
CA MET A 63 6.22 -9.19 14.83
C MET A 63 5.78 -9.14 16.29
N ARG A 64 4.48 -9.05 16.49
CA ARG A 64 3.85 -9.28 17.80
C ARG A 64 4.17 -10.68 18.33
N GLY A 65 4.48 -10.78 19.62
CA GLY A 65 4.87 -12.02 20.29
C GLY A 65 3.83 -13.13 20.16
N GLU A 66 2.55 -12.76 20.10
CA GLU A 66 1.45 -13.71 19.90
C GLU A 66 1.57 -14.48 18.58
N ILE A 67 2.14 -13.89 17.53
CA ILE A 67 2.38 -14.59 16.26
C ILE A 67 3.42 -15.70 16.44
N GLY A 68 4.46 -15.46 17.24
CA GLY A 68 5.47 -16.48 17.57
C GLY A 68 4.85 -17.67 18.31
N HIS A 69 3.94 -17.39 19.25
CA HIS A 69 3.17 -18.44 19.93
C HIS A 69 2.23 -19.19 18.98
N SER A 70 1.58 -18.49 18.04
CA SER A 70 0.72 -19.11 17.04
C SER A 70 1.50 -20.05 16.10
N LEU A 71 2.73 -19.70 15.70
CA LEU A 71 3.56 -20.53 14.81
C LEU A 71 3.91 -21.90 15.39
N VAL A 72 4.00 -22.03 16.71
CA VAL A 72 4.30 -23.30 17.41
C VAL A 72 3.06 -23.97 17.98
N ASN A 73 1.86 -23.43 17.69
CA ASN A 73 0.61 -23.99 18.17
C ASN A 73 0.28 -25.29 17.41
N PRO A 74 -0.20 -26.35 18.08
CA PRO A 74 -0.59 -27.59 17.40
C PRO A 74 -1.88 -27.48 16.57
N ASP A 75 -2.74 -26.49 16.82
CA ASP A 75 -3.96 -26.26 16.07
C ASP A 75 -3.67 -25.57 14.73
N GLU A 76 -4.01 -26.27 13.65
CA GLU A 76 -3.86 -25.83 12.27
C GLU A 76 -4.56 -24.51 11.97
N ASN A 77 -5.71 -24.26 12.59
CA ASN A 77 -6.44 -23.01 12.42
C ASN A 77 -5.72 -21.81 13.07
N ILE A 78 -4.74 -22.07 13.94
CA ILE A 78 -3.94 -21.04 14.61
C ILE A 78 -2.58 -20.87 13.93
N TRP A 79 -1.86 -21.97 13.64
CA TRP A 79 -0.50 -21.86 13.09
C TRP A 79 -0.50 -21.53 11.59
N ARG A 80 -1.50 -21.94 10.80
CA ARG A 80 -1.52 -21.64 9.35
C ARG A 80 -1.66 -20.15 9.04
N PRO A 81 -2.60 -19.39 9.64
CA PRO A 81 -2.64 -17.94 9.42
C PRO A 81 -1.34 -17.24 9.84
N ALA A 82 -0.74 -17.68 10.96
CA ALA A 82 0.53 -17.17 11.43
C ALA A 82 1.68 -17.49 10.46
N LEU A 83 1.72 -18.69 9.91
CA LEU A 83 2.69 -19.08 8.89
C LEU A 83 2.51 -18.27 7.61
N HIS A 84 1.28 -18.09 7.14
CA HIS A 84 0.99 -17.27 5.97
C HIS A 84 1.49 -15.83 6.13
N LEU A 85 1.23 -15.22 7.29
CA LEU A 85 1.78 -13.90 7.62
C LEU A 85 3.32 -13.91 7.64
N PHE A 86 3.92 -14.88 8.35
CA PHE A 86 5.37 -14.98 8.48
C PHE A 86 6.07 -15.17 7.13
N VAL A 87 5.53 -16.04 6.27
CA VAL A 87 6.00 -16.23 4.89
C VAL A 87 5.86 -14.94 4.08
N GLY A 88 4.77 -14.19 4.24
CA GLY A 88 4.62 -12.87 3.62
C GLY A 88 5.74 -11.90 4.02
N MET A 89 6.14 -11.91 5.29
CA MET A 89 7.27 -11.10 5.79
C MET A 89 8.62 -11.54 5.22
N LEU A 90 8.84 -12.86 5.11
CA LEU A 90 10.04 -13.41 4.45
C LEU A 90 10.06 -13.06 2.96
N ALA A 91 8.91 -13.09 2.29
CA ALA A 91 8.77 -12.67 0.91
C ALA A 91 9.09 -11.18 0.74
N HIS A 92 8.81 -10.34 1.74
CA HIS A 92 9.19 -8.93 1.73
C HIS A 92 10.72 -8.75 1.78
N ALA A 93 11.41 -9.52 2.64
CA ALA A 93 12.87 -9.53 2.70
C ALA A 93 13.47 -10.02 1.37
N ALA A 94 12.91 -11.09 0.80
CA ALA A 94 13.31 -11.60 -0.51
C ALA A 94 13.09 -10.58 -1.63
N CYS A 95 11.95 -9.88 -1.61
CA CYS A 95 11.65 -8.81 -2.55
C CYS A 95 12.69 -7.69 -2.49
N THR A 96 13.09 -7.29 -1.28
CA THR A 96 14.14 -6.29 -1.04
C THR A 96 15.48 -6.75 -1.65
N GLN A 97 15.86 -8.02 -1.43
CA GLN A 97 17.08 -8.58 -2.03
C GLN A 97 17.04 -8.57 -3.54
N ILE A 98 15.95 -9.08 -4.13
CA ILE A 98 15.80 -9.15 -5.60
C ILE A 98 15.87 -7.75 -6.20
N LEU A 99 15.25 -6.75 -5.55
CA LEU A 99 15.30 -5.36 -6.01
C LEU A 99 16.72 -4.78 -5.95
N ASP A 100 17.44 -4.97 -4.86
CA ASP A 100 18.81 -4.47 -4.70
C ASP A 100 19.78 -5.11 -5.71
N GLU A 101 19.66 -6.42 -5.94
CA GLU A 101 20.52 -7.15 -6.86
C GLU A 101 20.22 -6.81 -8.33
N SER A 102 18.94 -6.62 -8.67
CA SER A 102 18.52 -6.27 -10.04
C SER A 102 18.85 -4.82 -10.37
N LEU A 103 18.73 -3.93 -9.40
CA LEU A 103 18.90 -2.49 -9.55
C LEU A 103 19.84 -1.92 -8.47
N PRO A 104 21.16 -2.22 -8.53
CA PRO A 104 22.10 -1.76 -7.52
C PRO A 104 22.10 -0.24 -7.33
N GLY A 105 22.09 0.21 -6.08
CA GLY A 105 22.13 1.64 -5.74
C GLY A 105 20.79 2.38 -5.89
N VAL A 106 19.69 1.67 -6.15
CA VAL A 106 18.34 2.24 -6.18
C VAL A 106 17.69 2.26 -4.79
N LEU A 107 17.94 1.24 -3.96
CA LEU A 107 17.41 1.22 -2.60
C LEU A 107 17.90 2.45 -1.82
N LEU A 108 16.98 3.09 -1.08
CA LEU A 108 17.19 4.32 -0.31
C LEU A 108 17.61 5.56 -1.12
N LYS A 109 17.84 5.44 -2.45
CA LYS A 109 18.09 6.59 -3.31
C LYS A 109 16.78 7.38 -3.46
N PRO A 110 16.78 8.71 -3.21
CA PRO A 110 15.59 9.52 -3.42
C PRO A 110 15.25 9.57 -4.92
N ILE A 111 13.96 9.45 -5.24
CA ILE A 111 13.46 9.67 -6.61
C ILE A 111 13.66 11.14 -6.95
N GLU A 112 14.48 11.45 -7.95
CA GLU A 112 14.91 12.82 -8.25
C GLU A 112 13.73 13.72 -8.65
N ASP A 113 12.84 13.21 -9.50
CA ASP A 113 11.63 13.91 -9.93
C ASP A 113 10.61 14.01 -8.79
N GLN A 114 10.17 15.24 -8.48
CA GLN A 114 9.27 15.50 -7.36
C GLN A 114 7.86 14.92 -7.59
N TYR A 115 7.38 14.94 -8.83
CA TYR A 115 6.06 14.44 -9.18
C TYR A 115 6.03 12.91 -9.08
N ASP A 116 7.04 12.24 -9.62
CA ASP A 116 7.20 10.80 -9.47
C ASP A 116 7.36 10.39 -8.00
N ARG A 117 8.14 11.14 -7.22
CA ARG A 117 8.32 10.89 -5.79
C ARG A 117 6.99 11.00 -5.03
N PHE A 118 6.20 12.03 -5.34
CA PHE A 118 4.90 12.28 -4.72
C PHE A 118 3.92 11.13 -4.97
N LEU A 119 3.80 10.67 -6.21
CA LEU A 119 2.90 9.57 -6.56
C LEU A 119 3.44 8.21 -6.09
N TYR A 120 4.75 7.98 -6.19
CA TYR A 120 5.36 6.70 -5.85
C TYR A 120 5.19 6.33 -4.37
N GLY A 121 5.02 7.32 -3.49
CA GLY A 121 4.69 7.11 -2.08
C GLY A 121 3.46 6.20 -1.88
N CYS A 122 2.46 6.27 -2.78
CA CYS A 122 1.28 5.40 -2.75
C CYS A 122 1.53 4.03 -3.43
N ILE A 123 2.46 3.98 -4.37
CA ILE A 123 2.71 2.80 -5.21
C ILE A 123 3.60 1.77 -4.51
N HIS A 124 4.59 2.21 -3.74
CA HIS A 124 5.55 1.31 -3.11
C HIS A 124 4.86 0.20 -2.31
N SER A 125 3.88 0.57 -1.49
CA SER A 125 3.13 -0.39 -0.69
C SER A 125 2.24 -1.32 -1.52
N ALA A 126 1.86 -0.92 -2.73
CA ALA A 126 0.93 -1.68 -3.56
C ALA A 126 1.60 -2.84 -4.28
N TRP A 127 2.73 -2.60 -4.92
CA TRP A 127 3.44 -3.68 -5.62
C TRP A 127 4.15 -4.62 -4.64
N THR A 128 4.63 -4.11 -3.49
CA THR A 128 5.17 -4.96 -2.42
C THR A 128 4.09 -5.84 -1.81
N ALA A 129 2.89 -5.29 -1.53
CA ALA A 129 1.75 -6.06 -1.05
C ALA A 129 1.33 -7.16 -2.03
N TYR A 130 1.30 -6.86 -3.33
CA TYR A 130 1.06 -7.87 -4.36
C TYR A 130 2.11 -8.99 -4.30
N PHE A 131 3.40 -8.62 -4.27
CA PHE A 131 4.49 -9.59 -4.22
C PHE A 131 4.39 -10.50 -2.99
N THR A 132 4.22 -9.93 -1.80
CA THR A 132 4.18 -10.71 -0.56
C THR A 132 2.96 -11.61 -0.50
N SER A 133 1.78 -11.10 -0.88
CA SER A 133 0.55 -11.90 -0.92
C SER A 133 0.61 -13.02 -1.95
N ARG A 134 1.19 -12.78 -3.14
CA ARG A 134 1.37 -13.83 -4.15
C ARG A 134 2.34 -14.92 -3.69
N ALA A 135 3.43 -14.53 -3.04
CA ALA A 135 4.42 -15.47 -2.52
C ALA A 135 3.90 -16.33 -1.36
N SER A 136 3.01 -15.81 -0.53
CA SER A 136 2.49 -16.50 0.65
C SER A 136 1.14 -17.21 0.42
N ALA A 137 0.50 -17.01 -0.73
CA ALA A 137 -0.88 -17.46 -0.99
C ALA A 137 -1.10 -18.96 -0.72
N ALA A 138 -0.20 -19.82 -1.22
CA ALA A 138 -0.31 -21.27 -1.09
C ALA A 138 -0.17 -21.80 0.35
N PHE A 139 0.30 -20.98 1.29
CA PHE A 139 0.47 -21.40 2.69
C PHE A 139 -0.85 -21.35 3.48
N TYR A 140 -1.83 -20.58 3.01
CA TYR A 140 -3.16 -20.50 3.60
C TYR A 140 -4.15 -19.93 2.57
N GLU A 141 -5.01 -20.78 2.03
CA GLU A 141 -5.92 -20.44 0.92
C GLU A 141 -6.91 -19.32 1.31
N GLU A 142 -7.44 -19.40 2.53
CA GLU A 142 -8.33 -18.38 3.13
C GLU A 142 -7.59 -17.12 3.57
N GLY A 143 -6.25 -17.09 3.45
CA GLY A 143 -5.39 -16.00 3.91
C GLY A 143 -5.63 -14.65 3.25
N GLY A 144 -6.34 -14.62 2.10
CA GLY A 144 -6.72 -13.41 1.38
C GLY A 144 -8.07 -12.81 1.80
N LEU A 145 -8.89 -13.54 2.59
CA LEU A 145 -10.22 -13.06 3.00
C LEU A 145 -10.15 -11.77 3.84
N PRO A 146 -9.24 -11.63 4.83
CA PRO A 146 -9.14 -10.39 5.60
C PRO A 146 -8.77 -9.17 4.74
N GLN A 147 -7.87 -9.33 3.77
CA GLN A 147 -7.42 -8.26 2.88
C GLN A 147 -8.52 -7.85 1.92
N ARG A 148 -9.38 -8.80 1.51
CA ARG A 148 -10.60 -8.52 0.74
C ARG A 148 -11.60 -7.68 1.53
N GLU A 149 -11.85 -8.03 2.79
CA GLU A 149 -12.73 -7.24 3.66
C GLU A 149 -12.17 -5.83 3.91
N LEU A 150 -10.85 -5.73 4.08
CA LEU A 150 -10.16 -4.44 4.17
C LEU A 150 -10.28 -3.63 2.88
N LEU A 151 -10.14 -4.25 1.71
CA LEU A 151 -10.33 -3.59 0.41
C LEU A 151 -11.75 -3.00 0.30
N LEU A 152 -12.78 -3.79 0.59
CA LEU A 152 -14.17 -3.33 0.62
C LEU A 152 -14.36 -2.13 1.56
N SER A 153 -13.78 -2.21 2.76
CA SER A 153 -13.85 -1.15 3.77
C SER A 153 -13.16 0.14 3.32
N VAL A 154 -11.99 0.06 2.68
CA VAL A 154 -11.29 1.27 2.20
C VAL A 154 -11.95 1.89 0.98
N LEU A 155 -12.51 1.07 0.06
CA LEU A 155 -13.28 1.57 -1.08
C LEU A 155 -14.48 2.39 -0.60
N LYS A 156 -15.28 1.83 0.32
CA LYS A 156 -16.44 2.52 0.91
C LYS A 156 -16.06 3.83 1.61
N ARG A 157 -14.97 3.82 2.38
CA ARG A 157 -14.49 5.03 3.09
C ARG A 157 -13.93 6.08 2.15
N ALA A 158 -13.25 5.69 1.08
CA ALA A 158 -12.77 6.65 0.09
C ALA A 158 -13.93 7.37 -0.59
N GLN A 159 -15.02 6.66 -0.91
CA GLN A 159 -16.25 7.24 -1.49
C GLN A 159 -16.91 8.27 -0.57
N SER A 160 -16.80 8.15 0.76
CA SER A 160 -17.34 9.17 1.68
C SER A 160 -16.33 10.28 1.99
N ASN A 161 -15.11 9.91 2.34
CA ASN A 161 -14.14 10.82 2.96
C ASN A 161 -13.52 11.76 1.95
N ILE A 162 -13.19 11.28 0.74
CA ILE A 162 -12.54 12.12 -0.27
C ILE A 162 -13.51 13.21 -0.76
N PRO A 163 -14.77 12.92 -1.15
CA PRO A 163 -15.70 13.99 -1.51
C PRO A 163 -16.00 14.96 -0.37
N ALA A 164 -16.03 14.49 0.88
CA ALA A 164 -16.22 15.38 2.04
C ALA A 164 -15.04 16.33 2.24
N ALA A 165 -13.80 15.81 2.20
CA ALA A 165 -12.60 16.64 2.28
C ALA A 165 -12.49 17.62 1.11
N ARG A 166 -12.84 17.17 -0.10
CA ARG A 166 -12.87 17.99 -1.31
C ARG A 166 -13.88 19.15 -1.22
N LEU A 167 -15.04 18.90 -0.62
CA LEU A 167 -16.02 19.94 -0.33
C LEU A 167 -15.51 20.91 0.75
N ALA A 168 -14.93 20.41 1.84
CA ALA A 168 -14.35 21.25 2.89
C ALA A 168 -13.26 22.19 2.32
N TYR A 169 -12.43 21.66 1.41
CA TYR A 169 -11.40 22.42 0.70
C TYR A 169 -11.94 23.67 -0.02
N ARG A 170 -13.22 23.68 -0.43
CA ARG A 170 -13.84 24.87 -1.04
C ARG A 170 -13.97 26.05 -0.10
N PHE A 171 -14.04 25.79 1.20
CA PHE A 171 -14.22 26.82 2.22
C PHE A 171 -12.89 27.29 2.79
N HIS A 172 -11.94 26.38 3.03
CA HIS A 172 -10.66 26.75 3.65
C HIS A 172 -9.50 26.93 2.65
N GLY A 173 -9.59 26.38 1.44
CA GLY A 173 -8.56 26.54 0.39
C GLY A 173 -7.21 25.87 0.69
N ASN A 174 -7.12 25.05 1.74
CA ASN A 174 -5.89 24.39 2.18
C ASN A 174 -5.68 23.05 1.45
N ILE A 175 -4.79 23.03 0.46
CA ILE A 175 -4.50 21.83 -0.33
C ILE A 175 -3.77 20.76 0.49
N ASP A 176 -2.92 21.15 1.45
CA ASP A 176 -2.18 20.19 2.27
C ASP A 176 -3.12 19.40 3.19
N GLU A 177 -4.14 20.07 3.74
CA GLU A 177 -5.19 19.42 4.52
C GLU A 177 -6.03 18.46 3.67
N LEU A 178 -6.38 18.85 2.44
CA LEU A 178 -7.05 17.95 1.50
C LEU A 178 -6.18 16.72 1.20
N LEU A 179 -4.90 16.91 0.88
CA LEU A 179 -4.01 15.81 0.53
C LEU A 179 -3.66 14.92 1.72
N GLY A 180 -3.62 15.47 2.94
CA GLY A 180 -3.50 14.70 4.17
C GLY A 180 -4.62 13.67 4.35
N ILE A 181 -5.79 13.90 3.75
CA ILE A 181 -6.89 12.94 3.74
C ILE A 181 -6.87 12.06 2.48
N VAL A 182 -6.64 12.64 1.31
CA VAL A 182 -6.77 11.94 0.02
C VAL A 182 -5.66 10.92 -0.20
N MET A 183 -4.40 11.29 0.05
CA MET A 183 -3.24 10.44 -0.26
C MET A 183 -3.25 9.11 0.51
N PRO A 184 -3.53 9.08 1.83
CA PRO A 184 -3.64 7.80 2.55
C PRO A 184 -4.76 6.91 2.02
N ARG A 185 -5.90 7.47 1.61
CA ARG A 185 -7.03 6.68 1.08
C ARG A 185 -6.72 6.08 -0.29
N ILE A 186 -6.03 6.84 -1.16
CA ILE A 186 -5.55 6.31 -2.44
C ILE A 186 -4.51 5.21 -2.20
N ALA A 187 -3.54 5.43 -1.30
CA ALA A 187 -2.52 4.44 -0.95
C ALA A 187 -3.15 3.14 -0.40
N ASP A 188 -4.17 3.25 0.45
CA ASP A 188 -4.91 2.11 0.99
C ASP A 188 -5.63 1.30 -0.09
N ILE A 189 -6.33 1.97 -1.02
CA ILE A 189 -6.98 1.29 -2.16
C ILE A 189 -5.92 0.51 -2.95
N LEU A 190 -4.83 1.17 -3.36
CA LEU A 190 -3.76 0.54 -4.13
C LEU A 190 -3.15 -0.65 -3.39
N ARG A 191 -2.83 -0.48 -2.10
CA ARG A 191 -2.22 -1.51 -1.26
C ARG A 191 -3.11 -2.73 -1.12
N PHE A 192 -4.37 -2.55 -0.75
CA PHE A 192 -5.28 -3.67 -0.56
C PHE A 192 -5.71 -4.31 -1.88
N SER A 193 -5.85 -3.54 -2.97
CA SER A 193 -6.00 -4.11 -4.31
C SER A 193 -4.80 -4.97 -4.66
N GLY A 194 -3.56 -4.50 -4.44
CA GLY A 194 -2.34 -5.26 -4.64
C GLY A 194 -2.32 -6.57 -3.84
N SER A 195 -2.61 -6.52 -2.54
CA SER A 195 -2.69 -7.72 -1.69
C SER A 195 -3.69 -8.75 -2.22
N VAL A 196 -4.92 -8.34 -2.53
CA VAL A 196 -5.96 -9.27 -2.98
C VAL A 196 -5.61 -9.84 -4.36
N LEU A 197 -5.19 -9.00 -5.31
CA LEU A 197 -4.73 -9.45 -6.63
C LEU A 197 -3.58 -10.45 -6.51
N GLY A 198 -2.59 -10.16 -5.67
CA GLY A 198 -1.45 -11.04 -5.45
C GLY A 198 -1.86 -12.39 -4.88
N HIS A 199 -2.73 -12.39 -3.86
CA HIS A 199 -3.21 -13.63 -3.24
C HIS A 199 -3.97 -14.52 -4.24
N TYR A 200 -4.87 -13.94 -5.02
CA TYR A 200 -5.65 -14.68 -6.03
C TYR A 200 -4.76 -15.20 -7.16
N ASP A 201 -3.83 -14.39 -7.68
CA ASP A 201 -2.86 -14.82 -8.69
C ASP A 201 -1.93 -15.94 -8.16
N GLY A 202 -1.60 -15.92 -6.86
CA GLY A 202 -0.80 -16.96 -6.21
C GLY A 202 -1.54 -18.28 -6.02
N LEU A 203 -2.88 -18.25 -6.02
CA LEU A 203 -3.76 -19.42 -6.02
C LEU A 203 -4.24 -19.80 -7.42
N GLU A 204 -3.85 -19.07 -8.46
CA GLU A 204 -4.36 -19.21 -9.83
C GLU A 204 -5.90 -19.10 -9.90
N LYS A 205 -6.47 -18.21 -9.08
CA LYS A 205 -7.91 -17.92 -9.00
C LYS A 205 -8.25 -16.56 -9.59
N SER A 206 -9.51 -16.39 -9.99
CA SER A 206 -10.00 -15.13 -10.51
C SER A 206 -10.38 -14.18 -9.38
N PHE A 207 -9.83 -12.97 -9.43
CA PHE A 207 -10.16 -11.87 -8.50
C PHE A 207 -11.67 -11.53 -8.48
N PHE A 208 -12.37 -11.76 -9.60
CA PHE A 208 -13.79 -11.41 -9.76
C PHE A 208 -14.76 -12.51 -9.36
N ASP A 209 -14.27 -13.60 -8.76
CA ASP A 209 -15.13 -14.68 -8.25
C ASP A 209 -15.94 -14.23 -7.00
N ASP A 210 -15.56 -13.10 -6.38
CA ASP A 210 -16.31 -12.48 -5.29
C ASP A 210 -17.31 -11.44 -5.80
N ALA A 211 -18.60 -11.73 -5.65
CA ALA A 211 -19.67 -10.85 -6.12
C ALA A 211 -19.74 -9.50 -5.38
N ALA A 212 -19.43 -9.45 -4.08
CA ALA A 212 -19.53 -8.24 -3.28
C ALA A 212 -18.41 -7.25 -3.61
N LEU A 213 -17.17 -7.74 -3.73
CA LEU A 213 -16.04 -6.95 -4.19
C LEU A 213 -16.24 -6.46 -5.61
N THR A 214 -16.71 -7.35 -6.48
CA THR A 214 -17.02 -7.03 -7.87
C THR A 214 -18.05 -5.92 -7.98
N ALA A 215 -19.15 -5.99 -7.22
CA ALA A 215 -20.17 -4.93 -7.19
C ALA A 215 -19.63 -3.60 -6.66
N ALA A 216 -18.81 -3.62 -5.61
CA ALA A 216 -18.21 -2.40 -5.05
C ALA A 216 -17.26 -1.71 -6.05
N LEU A 217 -16.52 -2.48 -6.84
CA LEU A 217 -15.66 -1.94 -7.91
C LEU A 217 -16.47 -1.37 -9.07
N ASP A 218 -17.59 -2.01 -9.43
CA ASP A 218 -18.50 -1.48 -10.47
C ASP A 218 -19.11 -0.15 -10.06
N GLU A 219 -19.59 -0.05 -8.83
CA GLU A 219 -20.18 1.20 -8.28
C GLU A 219 -19.19 2.37 -8.36
N MET A 220 -17.89 2.09 -8.18
CA MET A 220 -16.82 3.10 -8.28
C MET A 220 -16.28 3.28 -9.71
N GLY A 221 -16.72 2.50 -10.69
CA GLY A 221 -16.15 2.49 -12.03
C GLY A 221 -14.69 1.99 -12.08
N LEU A 222 -14.29 1.15 -11.12
CA LEU A 222 -12.91 0.68 -10.94
C LEU A 222 -12.67 -0.75 -11.47
N ARG A 223 -13.65 -1.41 -12.09
CA ARG A 223 -13.48 -2.77 -12.63
C ARG A 223 -12.33 -2.84 -13.64
N ASP A 224 -12.40 -2.07 -14.72
CA ASP A 224 -11.39 -2.10 -15.78
C ASP A 224 -10.03 -1.58 -15.29
N TRP A 225 -10.06 -0.60 -14.37
CA TRP A 225 -8.86 -0.13 -13.69
C TRP A 225 -8.18 -1.26 -12.91
N THR A 226 -8.95 -2.11 -12.21
CA THR A 226 -8.42 -3.24 -11.43
C THR A 226 -7.78 -4.28 -12.34
N VAL A 227 -8.41 -4.59 -13.48
CA VAL A 227 -7.84 -5.50 -14.49
C VAL A 227 -6.48 -4.97 -14.99
N PHE A 228 -6.43 -3.69 -15.37
CA PHE A 228 -5.20 -3.09 -15.87
C PHE A 228 -4.13 -2.95 -14.78
N PHE A 229 -4.52 -2.68 -13.54
CA PHE A 229 -3.59 -2.61 -12.42
C PHE A 229 -2.98 -3.98 -12.10
N GLY A 230 -3.82 -5.02 -12.04
CA GLY A 230 -3.38 -6.39 -11.84
C GLY A 230 -2.42 -6.88 -12.91
N SER A 231 -2.65 -6.55 -14.18
CA SER A 231 -1.76 -6.97 -15.27
C SER A 231 -0.38 -6.30 -15.18
N GLU A 232 -0.30 -5.02 -14.81
CA GLU A 232 0.98 -4.32 -14.60
C GLU A 232 1.74 -4.86 -13.38
N LEU A 233 1.04 -5.18 -12.29
CA LEU A 233 1.62 -5.83 -11.10
C LEU A 233 2.14 -7.24 -11.40
N SER A 234 1.35 -8.05 -12.11
CA SER A 234 1.75 -9.40 -12.53
C SER A 234 2.97 -9.35 -13.45
N ARG A 235 3.04 -8.37 -14.37
CA ARG A 235 4.24 -8.15 -15.20
C ARG A 235 5.48 -7.85 -14.36
N LEU A 236 5.36 -7.04 -13.30
CA LEU A 236 6.51 -6.79 -12.41
C LEU A 236 6.95 -8.06 -11.70
N TRP A 237 6.01 -8.90 -11.25
CA TRP A 237 6.30 -10.18 -10.62
C TRP A 237 7.01 -11.16 -11.56
N ASP A 238 6.51 -11.32 -12.78
CA ASP A 238 7.09 -12.23 -13.78
C ASP A 238 8.52 -11.82 -14.17
N ARG A 239 8.81 -10.52 -14.08
CA ARG A 239 10.12 -9.92 -14.36
C ARG A 239 11.03 -9.83 -13.14
N ARG A 240 10.64 -10.34 -11.97
CA ARG A 240 11.49 -10.26 -10.76
C ARG A 240 12.90 -10.79 -11.05
N GLY A 241 13.92 -10.07 -10.61
CA GLY A 241 15.32 -10.40 -10.90
C GLY A 241 15.84 -9.91 -12.26
N ASN A 242 14.96 -9.38 -13.11
CA ASN A 242 15.25 -8.98 -14.49
C ASN A 242 14.65 -7.60 -14.84
N TRP A 243 14.44 -6.75 -13.83
CA TRP A 243 14.08 -5.35 -14.04
C TRP A 243 15.28 -4.59 -14.60
N CYS A 244 15.06 -3.81 -15.65
CA CYS A 244 16.13 -3.07 -16.33
C CYS A 244 16.30 -1.65 -15.77
N SER A 245 15.25 -1.10 -15.14
CA SER A 245 15.31 0.23 -14.53
C SER A 245 14.22 0.42 -13.49
N PHE A 246 14.42 1.38 -12.58
CA PHE A 246 13.39 1.76 -11.62
C PHE A 246 12.16 2.42 -12.29
N GLN A 247 12.30 2.87 -13.54
CA GLN A 247 11.19 3.42 -14.31
C GLN A 247 10.04 2.42 -14.47
N GLU A 248 10.32 1.11 -14.49
CA GLU A 248 9.29 0.06 -14.55
C GLU A 248 8.32 0.17 -13.36
N PHE A 249 8.79 0.53 -12.17
CA PHE A 249 7.96 0.75 -10.99
C PHE A 249 7.26 2.10 -11.03
N LEU A 250 7.94 3.16 -11.50
CA LEU A 250 7.35 4.49 -11.65
C LEU A 250 6.21 4.49 -12.67
N THR A 251 6.19 3.57 -13.64
CA THR A 251 5.05 3.44 -14.56
C THR A 251 3.72 3.16 -13.85
N LEU A 252 3.75 2.64 -12.61
CA LEU A 252 2.53 2.44 -11.82
C LEU A 252 1.95 3.75 -11.28
N ASN A 253 2.70 4.86 -11.26
CA ASN A 253 2.23 6.17 -10.77
C ASN A 253 0.94 6.61 -11.45
N ARG A 254 0.72 6.22 -12.71
CA ARG A 254 -0.53 6.48 -13.44
C ARG A 254 -1.78 5.92 -12.78
N HIS A 255 -1.66 4.90 -11.92
CA HIS A 255 -2.79 4.37 -11.17
C HIS A 255 -3.20 5.31 -10.03
N VAL A 256 -2.26 6.03 -9.45
CA VAL A 256 -2.52 7.10 -8.48
C VAL A 256 -3.30 8.22 -9.17
N GLU A 257 -2.83 8.67 -10.35
CA GLU A 257 -3.50 9.70 -11.15
C GLU A 257 -4.94 9.30 -11.50
N ARG A 258 -5.14 8.07 -11.99
CA ARG A 258 -6.49 7.56 -12.34
C ARG A 258 -7.42 7.54 -11.13
N LEU A 259 -6.93 7.16 -9.95
CA LEU A 259 -7.74 7.22 -8.73
C LEU A 259 -8.06 8.66 -8.35
N PHE A 260 -7.12 9.60 -8.45
CA PHE A 260 -7.43 11.02 -8.31
C PHE A 260 -8.54 11.48 -9.26
N TRP A 261 -8.48 11.07 -10.53
CA TRP A 261 -9.50 11.43 -11.53
C TRP A 261 -10.89 10.90 -11.18
N CYS A 262 -10.99 9.67 -10.67
CA CYS A 262 -12.24 9.10 -10.16
C CYS A 262 -12.88 9.96 -9.05
N PHE A 263 -12.08 10.73 -8.31
CA PHE A 263 -12.55 11.63 -7.26
C PHE A 263 -12.64 13.10 -7.68
N GLY A 264 -12.51 13.41 -8.98
CA GLY A 264 -12.61 14.78 -9.49
C GLY A 264 -11.41 15.66 -9.16
N MET A 265 -10.23 15.06 -9.05
CA MET A 265 -8.98 15.75 -8.77
C MET A 265 -7.97 15.41 -9.87
N PHE A 266 -7.25 16.40 -10.38
CA PHE A 266 -6.37 16.22 -11.54
C PHE A 266 -4.96 16.70 -11.17
N PRO A 267 -4.07 15.80 -10.72
CA PRO A 267 -2.69 16.14 -10.48
C PRO A 267 -1.96 16.32 -11.81
N TRP A 268 -1.09 17.32 -11.91
CA TRP A 268 -0.23 17.56 -13.05
C TRP A 268 1.05 18.27 -12.62
N LYS A 269 2.06 18.21 -13.49
CA LYS A 269 3.36 18.83 -13.26
C LYS A 269 3.47 20.12 -14.07
N THR A 270 3.88 21.21 -13.43
CA THR A 270 4.16 22.50 -14.08
C THR A 270 5.51 22.49 -14.78
N ASP A 271 5.75 23.47 -15.67
CA ASP A 271 7.02 23.62 -16.39
C ASP A 271 8.23 23.83 -15.44
N ASP A 272 8.01 24.43 -14.27
CA ASP A 272 9.01 24.61 -13.21
C ASP A 272 9.17 23.39 -12.29
N GLY A 273 8.51 22.28 -12.61
CA GLY A 273 8.64 21.00 -11.93
C GLY A 273 7.85 20.86 -10.64
N ARG A 274 6.98 21.82 -10.31
CA ARG A 274 6.09 21.76 -9.15
C ARG A 274 4.87 20.89 -9.44
N ILE A 275 4.25 20.45 -8.37
CA ILE A 275 3.02 19.66 -8.42
C ILE A 275 1.84 20.61 -8.27
N HIS A 276 0.88 20.49 -9.18
CA HIS A 276 -0.41 21.16 -9.06
C HIS A 276 -1.54 20.15 -9.11
N ILE A 277 -2.59 20.43 -8.35
CA ILE A 277 -3.78 19.59 -8.30
C ILE A 277 -4.98 20.47 -8.57
N THR A 278 -5.55 20.29 -9.75
CA THR A 278 -6.78 20.98 -10.11
C THR A 278 -7.96 20.25 -9.49
N VAL A 279 -8.80 20.98 -8.76
CA VAL A 279 -10.05 20.48 -8.19
C VAL A 279 -11.20 21.29 -8.81
N PRO A 280 -11.83 20.83 -9.90
CA PRO A 280 -12.86 21.61 -10.61
C PRO A 280 -14.09 21.85 -9.73
N LEU A 281 -14.66 23.06 -9.75
CA LEU A 281 -15.86 23.38 -8.97
C LEU A 281 -17.05 22.47 -9.31
N ALA A 282 -17.15 22.06 -10.58
CA ALA A 282 -18.20 21.17 -11.07
C ALA A 282 -18.30 19.86 -10.27
N SER A 283 -17.20 19.36 -9.71
CA SER A 283 -17.19 18.14 -8.91
C SER A 283 -17.93 18.28 -7.55
N ASP A 284 -18.23 19.50 -7.11
CA ASP A 284 -18.99 19.83 -5.88
C ASP A 284 -20.27 20.63 -6.13
N ALA A 285 -20.61 20.92 -7.39
CA ALA A 285 -21.63 21.90 -7.74
C ALA A 285 -22.99 21.60 -7.10
N ASP A 286 -23.44 20.34 -7.12
CA ASP A 286 -24.74 19.94 -6.56
C ASP A 286 -24.82 20.17 -5.04
N LYS A 287 -23.73 19.86 -4.32
CA LYS A 287 -23.66 20.05 -2.86
C LYS A 287 -23.60 21.53 -2.49
N LEU A 288 -22.88 22.34 -3.27
CA LEU A 288 -22.81 23.78 -3.08
C LEU A 288 -24.15 24.47 -3.38
N ALA A 289 -24.87 24.03 -4.41
CA ALA A 289 -26.20 24.55 -4.76
C ALA A 289 -27.27 24.22 -3.69
N GLY A 290 -27.18 23.03 -3.08
CA GLY A 290 -28.07 22.61 -1.99
C GLY A 290 -27.81 23.30 -0.64
N SER A 291 -26.77 24.13 -0.52
CA SER A 291 -26.35 24.81 0.73
C SER A 291 -26.90 26.24 0.86
N THR A 292 -27.85 26.66 0.02
CA THR A 292 -28.43 28.01 0.07
C THR A 292 -29.23 28.18 1.38
N PRO A 293 -28.90 29.12 2.28
CA PRO A 293 -29.73 29.39 3.45
C PRO A 293 -31.08 29.91 2.96
N LEU A 294 -32.18 29.39 3.51
CA LEU A 294 -33.48 30.03 3.42
C LEU A 294 -33.34 31.42 4.07
N ILE A 295 -33.24 32.46 3.24
CA ILE A 295 -33.41 33.83 3.70
C ILE A 295 -34.91 33.99 3.96
N GLU A 296 -35.31 33.85 5.22
CA GLU A 296 -36.66 34.18 5.66
C GLU A 296 -36.90 35.68 5.42
N SER A 297 -37.96 35.97 4.65
CA SER A 297 -38.50 37.29 4.34
C SER A 297 -39.45 37.79 5.43
#